data_AF-A0A2D4TIY2-F1
#
_entry.id   AF-A0A2D4TIY2-F1
#
_cell.length_a   1.000
_cell.length_b   1.000
_cell.length_c   1.000
_cell.angle_alpha   90.00
_cell.angle_beta   90.00
_cell.angle_gamma   90.00
#
_symmetry.space_group_name_H-M   'P 1'
#
loop_
_entity.id
_entity.type
_entity.pdbx_description
1 polymer ?
#
loop_
_entity_poly.entity_id
_entity_poly.type
_entity_poly.pdbx_seq_one_letter_code
_entity_poly.pdbx_strand_id
1 'polypeptide(L)'
;MQKQVKLIDADPVPFVFSRFTPLKEWMTRPKALSLVEPLIEKKSTEIALHQDEDAKAMMEALFMDLPIVKLVQFSRGQFTEEQLDEMIHKANLRK
;
A
#
# COMPACT_ATOMS: atom_id res chain seq x y z
N MET A 1 23.41 35.48 -27.57
CA MET A 1 22.38 35.58 -26.51
C MET A 1 22.03 34.17 -26.04
N GLN A 2 22.39 33.79 -24.82
CA GLN A 2 22.00 32.50 -24.23
C GLN A 2 20.75 32.72 -23.38
N LYS A 3 19.64 32.05 -23.72
CA LYS A 3 18.42 32.03 -22.92
C LYS A 3 18.69 31.19 -21.66
N GLN A 4 18.82 31.85 -20.52
CA GLN A 4 18.86 31.20 -19.22
C GLN A 4 17.45 30.67 -18.91
N VAL A 5 17.26 29.35 -18.99
CA VAL A 5 16.05 28.69 -18.51
C VAL A 5 16.14 28.67 -16.98
N LYS A 6 15.34 29.50 -16.31
CA LYS A 6 15.15 29.40 -14.87
C LYS A 6 14.45 28.08 -14.59
N LEU A 7 15.14 27.12 -13.97
CA LEU A 7 14.48 26.00 -13.33
C LEU A 7 13.55 26.60 -12.27
N ILE A 8 12.25 26.41 -12.48
CA ILE A 8 11.24 26.70 -11.48
C ILE A 8 11.46 25.65 -10.39
N ASP A 9 11.82 26.07 -9.17
CA ASP A 9 11.78 25.21 -7.99
C ASP A 9 10.34 24.70 -7.86
N ALA A 10 10.08 23.53 -8.42
CA ALA A 10 8.81 22.85 -8.25
C ALA A 10 8.75 22.39 -6.79
N ASP A 11 7.75 22.85 -6.05
CA ASP A 11 7.40 22.27 -4.76
C ASP A 11 7.39 20.74 -4.88
N PRO A 12 7.99 20.00 -3.92
CA PRO A 12 8.03 18.55 -4.01
C PRO A 12 6.61 18.01 -4.14
N VAL A 13 6.35 17.32 -5.26
CA VAL A 13 5.04 16.72 -5.52
C VAL A 13 4.72 15.78 -4.35
N PRO A 14 3.64 16.02 -3.59
CA PRO A 14 3.28 15.15 -2.49
C PRO A 14 3.03 13.75 -3.02
N PHE A 15 3.60 12.74 -2.37
CA PHE A 15 3.30 11.35 -2.70
C PHE A 15 1.81 11.07 -2.50
N VAL A 16 1.19 10.45 -3.50
CA VAL A 16 -0.23 10.10 -3.53
C VAL A 16 -0.37 8.58 -3.60
N PHE A 17 -1.10 8.02 -2.65
CA PHE A 17 -1.49 6.62 -2.66
C PHE A 17 -2.49 6.34 -3.79
N SER A 18 -2.33 5.20 -4.44
CA SER A 18 -3.24 4.71 -5.48
C SER A 18 -3.51 3.22 -5.29
N ARG A 19 -4.46 2.68 -6.07
CA ARG A 19 -4.76 1.23 -6.10
C ARG A 19 -3.56 0.37 -6.49
N PHE A 20 -2.60 0.96 -7.21
CA PHE A 20 -1.38 0.30 -7.69
C PHE A 20 -0.18 0.51 -6.79
N THR A 21 -0.32 1.28 -5.71
CA THR A 21 0.76 1.49 -4.75
C THR A 21 1.06 0.16 -4.03
N PRO A 22 2.34 -0.30 -4.03
CA PRO A 22 2.74 -1.54 -3.36
C PRO A 22 2.47 -1.51 -1.86
N LEU A 23 2.11 -2.64 -1.26
CA LEU A 23 1.79 -2.74 0.18
C LEU A 23 2.91 -2.23 1.09
N LYS A 24 4.18 -2.46 0.74
CA LYS A 24 5.34 -1.93 1.47
C LYS A 24 5.30 -0.40 1.64
N GLU A 25 4.82 0.34 0.64
CA GLU A 25 4.73 1.80 0.71
C GLU A 25 3.64 2.25 1.71
N TRP A 26 2.58 1.46 1.89
CA TRP A 26 1.56 1.72 2.90
C TRP A 26 2.09 1.49 4.32
N MET A 27 2.94 0.48 4.50
CA MET A 27 3.52 0.12 5.78
C MET A 27 4.58 1.12 6.27
N THR A 28 5.22 1.87 5.36
CA THR A 28 6.27 2.84 5.74
C THR A 28 5.72 4.17 6.26
N ARG A 29 4.42 4.45 6.10
CA ARG A 29 3.83 5.74 6.46
C ARG A 29 2.81 5.60 7.59
N PRO A 30 2.98 6.28 8.74
CA PRO A 30 2.16 6.05 9.94
C PRO A 30 0.64 6.12 9.71
N LYS A 31 0.19 7.07 8.89
CA LYS A 31 -1.24 7.25 8.58
C LYS A 31 -1.80 6.13 7.71
N ALA A 32 -1.01 5.64 6.76
CA ALA A 32 -1.41 4.56 5.87
C ALA A 32 -1.30 3.20 6.59
N LEU A 33 -0.29 3.05 7.45
CA LEU A 33 -0.08 1.88 8.29
C LEU A 33 -1.34 1.58 9.14
N SER A 34 -1.87 2.58 9.85
CA SER A 34 -3.07 2.41 10.68
C SER A 34 -4.33 1.99 9.90
N LEU A 35 -4.34 2.19 8.59
CA LEU A 35 -5.46 1.80 7.73
C LEU A 35 -5.29 0.37 7.18
N VAL A 36 -4.04 -0.05 6.91
CA VAL A 36 -3.75 -1.33 6.24
C VAL A 36 -3.39 -2.46 7.22
N GLU A 37 -2.84 -2.14 8.38
CA GLU A 37 -2.39 -3.11 9.40
C GLU A 37 -3.48 -4.13 9.79
N PRO A 38 -4.74 -3.74 10.06
CA PRO A 38 -5.80 -4.71 10.39
C PRO A 38 -6.10 -5.71 9.26
N LEU A 39 -5.87 -5.32 8.00
CA LEU A 39 -6.08 -6.17 6.83
C LEU A 39 -4.95 -7.20 6.67
N ILE A 40 -3.72 -6.79 6.98
CA ILE A 40 -2.53 -7.62 6.86
C ILE A 40 -2.43 -8.63 8.01
N GLU A 41 -2.71 -8.24 9.25
CA GLU A 41 -2.68 -9.18 10.39
C GLU A 41 -3.67 -10.33 10.21
N LYS A 42 -4.89 -10.00 9.74
CA LYS A 42 -5.92 -11.00 9.44
C LYS A 42 -5.44 -12.01 8.38
N LYS A 43 -4.71 -11.53 7.36
CA LYS A 43 -4.19 -12.38 6.29
C LYS A 43 -2.98 -13.20 6.69
N SER A 44 -2.05 -12.61 7.44
CA SER A 44 -0.85 -13.29 7.93
C SER A 44 -1.23 -14.47 8.83
N THR A 45 -2.28 -14.30 9.65
CA THR A 45 -2.87 -15.39 10.45
C THR A 45 -3.43 -16.53 9.59
N GLU A 46 -4.07 -16.21 8.46
CA GLU A 46 -4.57 -17.23 7.51
C GLU A 46 -3.44 -17.98 6.79
N ILE A 47 -2.34 -17.30 6.45
CA ILE A 47 -1.20 -17.87 5.73
C ILE A 47 -0.32 -18.74 6.64
N ALA A 48 -0.12 -18.33 7.90
CA ALA A 48 0.78 -18.98 8.85
C ALA A 48 0.38 -20.43 9.23
N LEU A 49 -0.85 -20.86 8.92
CA LEU A 49 -1.35 -22.17 9.36
C LEU A 49 -0.76 -23.38 8.62
N HIS A 50 -0.01 -23.21 7.51
CA HIS A 50 0.30 -24.34 6.62
C HIS A 50 1.70 -24.37 5.96
N GLN A 51 2.70 -23.59 6.41
CA GLN A 51 3.98 -23.49 5.69
C GLN A 51 5.23 -23.49 6.57
N ASP A 52 6.34 -23.93 5.96
CA ASP A 52 7.71 -23.79 6.47
C ASP A 52 8.06 -22.29 6.64
N GLU A 53 8.87 -21.95 7.65
CA GLU A 53 9.24 -20.57 7.99
C GLU A 53 9.95 -19.85 6.83
N ASP A 54 10.78 -20.56 6.05
CA ASP A 54 11.46 -19.97 4.90
C ASP A 54 10.47 -19.67 3.75
N ALA A 55 9.52 -20.57 3.52
CA ALA A 55 8.47 -20.38 2.52
C ALA A 55 7.54 -19.22 2.91
N LYS A 56 7.23 -19.10 4.20
CA LYS A 56 6.43 -18.01 4.75
C LYS A 56 7.11 -16.66 4.55
N ALA A 57 8.39 -16.53 4.90
CA ALA A 57 9.14 -15.29 4.71
C ALA A 57 9.21 -14.87 3.23
N MET A 58 9.40 -15.83 2.32
CA MET A 58 9.38 -15.56 0.88
C MET A 58 7.99 -15.11 0.40
N MET A 59 6.91 -15.76 0.87
CA MET A 59 5.55 -15.35 0.50
C MET A 59 5.18 -13.98 1.07
N GLU A 60 5.58 -13.66 2.31
CA GLU A 60 5.39 -12.35 2.91
C GLU A 60 6.13 -11.26 2.11
N ALA A 61 7.38 -11.50 1.71
CA ALA A 61 8.14 -10.57 0.89
C ALA A 61 7.46 -10.30 -0.47
N LEU A 62 7.02 -11.36 -1.16
CA LEU A 62 6.27 -11.24 -2.41
C LEU A 62 4.95 -10.49 -2.20
N PHE A 63 4.25 -10.76 -1.11
CA PHE A 63 3.00 -10.10 -0.78
C PHE A 63 3.20 -8.60 -0.57
N MET A 64 4.27 -8.19 0.09
CA MET A 64 4.60 -6.78 0.34
C MET A 64 4.87 -5.96 -0.93
N ASP A 65 5.30 -6.62 -2.01
CA ASP A 65 5.50 -5.99 -3.32
C ASP A 65 4.23 -5.92 -4.18
N LEU A 66 3.14 -6.60 -3.79
CA LEU A 66 1.90 -6.56 -4.53
C LEU A 66 1.19 -5.20 -4.40
N PRO A 67 0.49 -4.76 -5.45
CA PRO A 67 -0.33 -3.57 -5.38
C PRO A 67 -1.52 -3.81 -4.43
N ILE A 68 -1.89 -2.79 -3.66
CA ILE A 68 -2.92 -2.90 -2.61
C ILE A 68 -4.28 -3.38 -3.11
N VAL A 69 -4.62 -3.15 -4.39
CA VAL A 69 -5.83 -3.70 -5.02
C VAL A 69 -5.92 -5.23 -4.93
N LYS A 70 -4.78 -5.93 -4.82
CA LYS A 70 -4.77 -7.39 -4.65
C LYS A 70 -5.39 -7.83 -3.33
N LEU A 71 -5.41 -6.98 -2.30
CA LEU A 71 -6.11 -7.28 -1.05
C LEU A 71 -7.60 -7.55 -1.28
N VAL A 72 -8.25 -6.81 -2.19
CA VAL A 72 -9.67 -7.01 -2.54
C VAL A 72 -9.87 -8.43 -3.06
N GLN A 73 -9.02 -8.86 -4.01
CA GLN A 73 -9.06 -10.19 -4.62
C GLN A 73 -8.81 -11.30 -3.59
N PHE A 74 -7.85 -11.10 -2.68
CA PHE A 74 -7.54 -12.09 -1.64
C PHE A 74 -8.56 -12.13 -0.50
N SER A 75 -9.31 -11.07 -0.28
CA SER A 75 -10.29 -10.98 0.81
C SER A 75 -11.52 -11.87 0.63
N ARG A 76 -11.75 -12.42 -0.57
CA ARG A 76 -12.94 -13.22 -0.91
C ARG A 76 -14.26 -12.49 -0.55
N GLY A 77 -14.30 -11.17 -0.74
CA GLY A 77 -15.48 -10.33 -0.48
C GLY A 77 -15.52 -9.70 0.91
N GLN A 78 -14.52 -9.95 1.77
CA GLN A 78 -14.42 -9.30 3.09
C GLN A 78 -13.84 -7.88 3.04
N PHE A 79 -13.14 -7.55 1.95
CA PHE A 79 -12.61 -6.23 1.67
C PHE A 79 -12.99 -5.85 0.24
N THR A 80 -13.80 -4.81 0.07
CA THR A 80 -14.39 -4.44 -1.22
C THR A 80 -13.61 -3.33 -1.93
N GLU A 81 -13.90 -3.11 -3.22
CA GLU A 81 -13.34 -1.98 -3.99
C GLU A 81 -13.74 -0.63 -3.36
N GLU A 82 -14.96 -0.50 -2.84
CA GLU A 82 -15.42 0.73 -2.19
C GLU A 82 -14.62 1.02 -0.91
N GLN A 83 -14.35 -0.02 -0.11
CA GLN A 83 -13.52 0.11 1.09
C GLN A 83 -12.08 0.47 0.74
N LEU A 84 -11.55 -0.07 -0.36
CA LEU A 84 -10.24 0.32 -0.88
C LEU A 84 -10.21 1.79 -1.31
N ASP A 85 -11.22 2.26 -2.02
CA ASP A 85 -11.30 3.66 -2.47
C ASP A 85 -11.41 4.63 -1.28
N GLU A 86 -12.23 4.29 -0.29
CA GLU A 86 -12.33 5.07 0.94
C GLU A 86 -10.99 5.11 1.69
N MET A 87 -10.28 3.98 1.74
CA MET A 87 -8.96 3.90 2.36
C MET A 87 -7.91 4.76 1.63
N ILE A 88 -7.89 4.73 0.29
CA ILE A 88 -7.03 5.59 -0.53
C ILE A 88 -7.34 7.06 -0.30
N HIS A 89 -8.63 7.41 -0.29
CA HIS A 89 -9.05 8.77 -0.01
C HIS A 89 -8.56 9.22 1.38
N LYS A 90 -8.81 8.42 2.41
CA LYS A 90 -8.35 8.68 3.78
C LYS A 90 -6.84 8.84 3.86
N ALA A 91 -6.07 7.99 3.20
CA ALA A 91 -4.61 8.06 3.19
C ALA A 91 -4.12 9.39 2.59
N ASN A 92 -4.75 9.84 1.50
CA ASN A 92 -4.38 11.04 0.76
C ASN A 92 -4.93 12.36 1.32
N LEU A 93 -5.85 12.33 2.29
CA LEU A 93 -6.32 13.55 2.95
C LEU A 93 -5.15 14.33 3.57
N ARG A 94 -4.99 15.61 3.22
CA ARG A 94 -4.07 16.49 3.95
C ARG A 94 -4.67 16.71 5.33
N LYS A 95 -3.90 16.40 6.39
CA LYS A 95 -4.29 16.77 7.77
C LYS A 95 -4.21 18.27 7.91
#